data_AF-A0A9D6YKF1-F1
#
_entry.id   AF-A0A9D6YKF1-F1
#
_cell.length_a   1.000
_cell.length_b   1.000
_cell.length_c   1.000
_cell.angle_alpha   90.00
_cell.angle_beta   90.00
_cell.angle_gamma   90.00
#
_symmetry.space_group_name_H-M   'P 1'
#
loop_
_entity.id
_entity.type
_entity.pdbx_description
1 polymer ?
#
loop_
_entity_poly.entity_id
_entity_poly.type
_entity_poly.pdbx_seq_one_letter_code
_entity_poly.pdbx_strand_id
1 'polypeptide(L)'
;MLVDADAVNTYKVGWRGKDDIEDYKIPDVLRQALSNQFAVPVESVPRTYGEFLLVLKNKGVEFYINKGFLTVSKIGTPEDPLKKISAKFFKPVKLREMVRLRTDAEYYIAY
;
A
#
# COMPACT_ATOMS: atom_id res chain seq x y z
N MET A 1 1.40 -4.88 -6.41
CA MET A 1 2.21 -3.83 -5.74
C MET A 1 3.07 -4.49 -4.66
N LEU A 2 4.36 -4.18 -4.63
CA LEU A 2 5.28 -4.66 -3.60
C LEU A 2 5.81 -3.47 -2.80
N VAL A 3 5.60 -3.48 -1.48
CA VAL A 3 6.10 -2.49 -0.53
C VAL A 3 7.37 -3.04 0.13
N ASP A 4 8.44 -2.25 0.12
CA ASP A 4 9.77 -2.65 0.57
C ASP A 4 10.47 -1.50 1.29
N ALA A 5 11.59 -1.80 1.96
CA ALA A 5 12.44 -0.84 2.64
C ALA A 5 11.65 0.10 3.58
N ASP A 6 11.90 1.40 3.53
CA ASP A 6 11.27 2.36 4.43
C ASP A 6 9.76 2.54 4.18
N ALA A 7 9.27 2.20 2.98
CA ALA A 7 7.85 2.32 2.64
C ALA A 7 6.95 1.41 3.50
N VAL A 8 7.50 0.41 4.19
CA VAL A 8 6.73 -0.37 5.17
C VAL A 8 6.25 0.48 6.35
N ASN A 9 6.99 1.55 6.70
CA ASN A 9 6.62 2.46 7.78
C ASN A 9 5.39 3.30 7.45
N THR A 10 5.14 3.56 6.16
CA THR A 10 3.98 4.30 5.68
C THR A 10 2.66 3.69 6.16
N TYR A 11 2.62 2.35 6.28
CA TYR A 11 1.41 1.60 6.64
C TYR A 11 1.35 1.22 8.12
N LYS A 12 2.25 1.77 8.94
CA LYS A 12 2.35 1.44 10.36
C LYS A 12 1.23 2.11 11.13
N VAL A 13 0.52 1.32 11.94
CA VAL A 13 -0.50 1.77 12.88
C VAL A 13 0.10 2.79 13.86
N GLY A 14 -0.50 3.99 13.88
CA GLY A 14 -0.27 5.03 14.86
C GLY A 14 -1.01 4.80 16.18
N TRP A 15 -0.99 5.80 17.06
CA TRP A 15 -1.50 5.67 18.45
C TRP A 15 -3.00 5.34 18.56
N ARG A 16 -3.77 5.51 17.48
CA ARG A 16 -5.23 5.30 17.42
C ARG A 16 -5.69 4.11 16.59
N GLY A 17 -4.80 3.21 16.19
CA GLY A 17 -5.19 2.01 15.43
C GLY A 17 -5.26 2.19 13.90
N LYS A 18 -5.17 3.43 13.41
CA LYS A 18 -5.01 3.77 11.99
C LYS A 18 -3.59 4.24 11.69
N ASP A 19 -3.13 4.06 10.46
CA ASP A 19 -1.92 4.73 9.97
C ASP A 19 -2.24 6.13 9.46
N ASP A 20 -1.21 6.96 9.25
CA ASP A 20 -1.37 8.32 8.79
C ASP A 20 -1.77 8.41 7.30
N ILE A 21 -1.52 7.37 6.50
CA ILE A 21 -1.81 7.38 5.06
C ILE A 21 -3.28 7.10 4.75
N GLU A 22 -3.97 6.27 5.54
CA GLU A 22 -5.35 5.87 5.31
C GLU A 22 -6.30 7.07 5.36
N ASP A 23 -6.09 7.97 6.32
CA ASP A 23 -6.88 9.19 6.50
C ASP A 23 -6.26 10.41 5.77
N TYR A 24 -5.09 10.25 5.12
CA TYR A 24 -4.46 11.33 4.38
C TYR A 24 -5.32 11.69 3.16
N LYS A 25 -5.82 12.94 3.16
CA LYS A 25 -6.66 13.47 2.10
C LYS A 25 -5.86 13.65 0.81
N ILE A 26 -6.41 13.17 -0.29
CA ILE A 26 -5.86 13.48 -1.62
C ILE A 26 -6.21 14.93 -1.92
N PRO A 27 -5.24 15.80 -2.27
CA PRO A 27 -5.50 17.20 -2.57
C PRO A 27 -6.55 17.35 -3.67
N ASP A 28 -7.49 18.29 -3.53
CA ASP A 28 -8.60 18.45 -4.49
C ASP A 28 -8.11 18.76 -5.91
N VAL A 29 -7.01 19.50 -6.04
CA VAL A 29 -6.35 19.75 -7.34
C VAL A 29 -5.92 18.45 -8.00
N LEU A 30 -5.35 17.51 -7.22
CA LEU A 30 -4.97 16.19 -7.71
C LEU A 30 -6.21 15.35 -8.05
N ARG A 31 -7.25 15.40 -7.21
CA ARG A 31 -8.52 14.70 -7.49
C ARG A 31 -9.17 15.19 -8.79
N GLN A 32 -9.15 16.50 -9.05
CA GLN A 32 -9.63 17.08 -10.29
C GLN A 32 -8.77 16.66 -11.49
N ALA A 33 -7.45 16.65 -11.34
CA ALA A 33 -6.54 16.19 -12.39
C ALA A 33 -6.82 14.73 -12.77
N LEU A 34 -7.01 13.84 -11.78
CA LEU A 34 -7.39 12.44 -11.98
C LEU A 34 -8.76 12.30 -12.64
N SER A 35 -9.76 13.05 -12.17
CA SER A 35 -11.11 13.09 -12.76
C SER A 35 -11.04 13.43 -14.26
N ASN A 36 -10.27 14.46 -14.62
CA ASN A 36 -10.08 14.87 -16.00
C ASN A 36 -9.30 13.83 -16.83
N GLN A 37 -8.19 13.32 -16.30
CA GLN A 37 -7.32 12.36 -16.99
C GLN A 37 -8.04 11.05 -17.33
N PHE A 38 -8.91 10.58 -16.42
CA PHE A 38 -9.64 9.33 -16.59
C PHE A 38 -11.08 9.51 -17.09
N ALA A 39 -11.51 10.75 -17.35
CA ALA A 39 -12.86 11.09 -17.78
C ALA A 39 -13.95 10.50 -16.86
N VAL A 40 -13.76 10.60 -15.55
CA VAL A 40 -14.70 10.12 -14.51
C VAL A 40 -15.17 11.27 -13.62
N PRO A 41 -16.39 11.23 -13.04
CA PRO A 41 -16.84 12.24 -12.09
C PRO A 41 -15.90 12.35 -10.88
N VAL A 42 -15.63 13.57 -10.39
CA VAL A 42 -14.71 13.79 -9.25
C VAL A 42 -15.20 13.10 -7.96
N GLU A 43 -16.51 12.88 -7.84
CA GLU A 43 -17.15 12.16 -6.75
C GLU A 43 -16.77 10.67 -6.73
N SER A 44 -16.39 10.11 -7.88
CA SER A 44 -15.90 8.74 -8.02
C SER A 44 -14.40 8.62 -7.75
N VAL A 45 -13.68 9.75 -7.68
CA VAL A 45 -12.25 9.77 -7.34
C VAL A 45 -12.09 9.67 -5.82
N PRO A 46 -11.25 8.72 -5.32
CA PRO A 46 -11.00 8.56 -3.90
C PRO A 46 -10.67 9.87 -3.18
N ARG A 47 -11.17 10.02 -1.96
CA ARG A 47 -10.98 11.20 -1.11
C ARG A 47 -9.72 11.08 -0.27
N THR A 48 -9.34 9.86 0.10
CA THR A 48 -8.13 9.57 0.87
C THR A 48 -7.27 8.53 0.18
N TYR A 49 -5.99 8.45 0.55
CA TYR A 49 -5.13 7.37 0.06
C TYR A 49 -5.60 6.00 0.56
N GLY A 50 -6.22 5.90 1.74
CA GLY A 50 -6.86 4.67 2.20
C GLY A 50 -7.97 4.19 1.26
N GLU A 51 -8.88 5.09 0.87
CA GLU A 51 -9.91 4.78 -0.13
C GLU A 51 -9.30 4.35 -1.46
N PHE A 52 -8.23 5.01 -1.91
CA PHE A 52 -7.54 4.64 -3.14
C PHE A 52 -6.96 3.22 -3.09
N LEU A 53 -6.32 2.84 -1.98
CA LEU A 53 -5.81 1.48 -1.79
C LEU A 53 -6.93 0.43 -1.83
N LEU A 54 -8.09 0.73 -1.24
CA LEU A 54 -9.27 -0.14 -1.30
C LEU A 54 -9.81 -0.27 -2.73
N VAL A 55 -9.86 0.82 -3.49
CA VAL A 55 -10.26 0.76 -4.92
C VAL A 55 -9.33 -0.16 -5.70
N LEU A 56 -8.01 -0.04 -5.53
CA LEU A 56 -7.03 -0.91 -6.17
C LEU A 56 -7.23 -2.37 -5.77
N LYS A 57 -7.42 -2.64 -4.47
CA LYS A 57 -7.66 -3.99 -3.95
C LYS A 57 -8.91 -4.62 -4.55
N ASN A 58 -9.99 -3.84 -4.68
CA ASN A 58 -11.26 -4.28 -5.27
C ASN A 58 -11.17 -4.50 -6.78
N LYS A 59 -10.24 -3.83 -7.46
CA LYS A 59 -9.90 -4.09 -8.86
C LYS A 59 -8.99 -5.31 -9.08
N GLY A 60 -8.64 -6.03 -8.01
CA GLY A 60 -7.83 -7.24 -8.10
C GLY A 60 -6.33 -7.04 -7.94
N VAL A 61 -5.87 -5.83 -7.58
CA VAL A 61 -4.45 -5.61 -7.29
C VAL A 61 -4.04 -6.43 -6.09
N GLU A 62 -2.96 -7.21 -6.25
CA GLU A 62 -2.33 -7.91 -5.14
C GLU A 62 -1.31 -7.01 -4.44
N PHE A 63 -1.40 -6.97 -3.12
CA PHE A 63 -0.56 -6.16 -2.27
C PHE A 63 0.41 -7.06 -1.51
N TYR A 64 1.69 -6.86 -1.73
CA TYR A 64 2.77 -7.58 -1.07
C TYR A 64 3.60 -6.63 -0.23
N ILE A 65 4.14 -7.11 0.89
CA ILE A 65 4.98 -6.31 1.77
C ILE A 65 6.19 -7.12 2.27
N ASN A 66 7.36 -6.51 2.30
CA ASN A 66 8.59 -7.21 2.71
C ASN A 66 8.54 -7.63 4.19
N LYS A 67 8.39 -8.93 4.43
CA LYS A 67 8.34 -9.53 5.78
C LYS A 67 9.63 -9.29 6.58
N GLY A 68 10.79 -9.30 5.90
CA GLY A 68 12.07 -9.01 6.51
C GLY A 68 12.11 -7.60 7.08
N PHE A 69 11.72 -6.61 6.28
CA PHE A 69 11.65 -5.20 6.72
C PHE A 69 10.64 -5.00 7.85
N LEU A 70 9.47 -5.64 7.79
CA LEU A 70 8.51 -5.60 8.88
C LEU A 70 9.09 -6.07 10.22
N THR A 71 9.95 -7.09 10.18
CA THR A 71 10.61 -7.65 11.37
C THR A 71 11.70 -6.74 11.90
N VAL A 72 12.66 -6.31 11.05
CA VAL A 72 13.80 -5.49 11.50
C VAL A 72 13.38 -4.08 11.95
N SER A 73 12.30 -3.54 11.37
CA SER A 73 11.70 -2.26 11.76
C SER A 73 10.80 -2.34 13.00
N LYS A 74 10.69 -3.52 13.64
CA LYS A 74 9.86 -3.76 14.85
C LYS A 74 8.37 -3.39 14.66
N ILE A 75 7.89 -3.49 13.41
CA ILE A 75 6.48 -3.28 13.04
C ILE A 75 5.70 -4.58 13.22
N GLY A 76 6.26 -5.68 12.72
CA GLY A 76 5.74 -7.03 12.87
C GLY A 76 6.70 -7.96 13.60
N THR A 77 6.28 -9.19 13.82
CA THR A 77 7.15 -10.30 14.25
C THR A 77 7.14 -11.42 13.20
N PRO A 78 8.04 -12.41 13.27
CA PRO A 78 7.99 -13.55 12.35
C PRO A 78 6.66 -14.31 12.38
N GLU A 79 6.00 -14.37 13.55
CA GLU A 79 4.73 -15.05 13.82
C GLU A 79 3.52 -14.18 13.46
N ASP A 80 3.61 -12.87 13.67
CA ASP A 80 2.60 -11.89 13.28
C ASP A 80 3.23 -10.71 12.49
N PRO A 81 3.50 -10.90 11.18
CA PRO A 81 4.21 -9.90 10.39
C PRO A 81 3.41 -8.60 10.23
N LEU A 82 2.08 -8.69 10.25
CA LEU A 82 1.21 -7.54 10.03
C LEU A 82 0.73 -6.91 11.34
N LYS A 83 1.28 -7.31 12.49
CA LYS A 83 0.86 -6.86 13.83
C LYS A 83 0.46 -5.39 13.90
N LYS A 84 1.37 -4.51 13.47
CA LYS A 84 1.18 -3.05 13.47
C LYS A 84 1.00 -2.47 12.06
N ILE A 85 0.47 -3.24 11.11
CA ILE A 85 0.05 -2.72 9.80
C ILE A 85 -1.46 -2.48 9.83
N SER A 86 -1.90 -1.32 9.38
CA SER A 86 -3.32 -0.91 9.30
C SER A 86 -4.09 -1.75 8.26
N ALA A 87 -3.56 -1.78 7.04
CA ALA A 87 -4.07 -2.48 5.88
C ALA A 87 -3.76 -3.98 5.96
N LYS A 88 -4.61 -4.74 6.68
CA LYS A 88 -4.39 -6.19 6.86
C LYS A 88 -4.49 -7.02 5.57
N PHE A 89 -4.87 -6.43 4.44
CA PHE A 89 -4.93 -7.11 3.14
C PHE A 89 -3.56 -7.32 2.46
N PHE A 90 -2.48 -6.75 3.00
CA PHE A 90 -1.13 -7.03 2.53
C PHE A 90 -0.76 -8.51 2.72
N LYS A 91 -0.04 -9.10 1.76
CA LYS A 91 0.55 -10.43 1.83
C LYS A 91 2.05 -10.30 2.18
N PRO A 92 2.50 -10.67 3.40
CA PRO A 92 3.91 -10.62 3.75
C PRO A 92 4.71 -11.62 2.92
N VAL A 93 5.79 -11.17 2.30
CA VAL A 93 6.65 -12.00 1.44
C VAL A 93 8.12 -11.93 1.85
N LYS A 94 8.84 -13.02 1.62
CA LYS A 94 10.29 -13.15 1.78
C LYS A 94 11.00 -12.65 0.53
N LEU A 95 12.31 -12.42 0.66
CA LEU A 95 13.16 -11.97 -0.44
C LEU A 95 13.04 -12.84 -1.71
N ARG A 96 12.98 -14.17 -1.58
CA ARG A 96 12.83 -15.08 -2.72
C ARG A 96 11.56 -14.82 -3.53
N GLU A 97 10.44 -14.57 -2.85
CA GLU A 97 9.16 -14.25 -3.48
C GLU A 97 9.19 -12.87 -4.12
N MET A 98 9.86 -11.89 -3.49
CA MET A 98 10.05 -10.56 -4.07
C MET A 98 10.87 -10.60 -5.35
N VAL A 99 11.96 -11.38 -5.38
CA VAL A 99 12.76 -11.57 -6.60
C VAL A 99 11.88 -12.14 -7.70
N ARG A 100 11.12 -13.20 -7.40
CA ARG A 100 10.17 -13.79 -8.36
C ARG A 100 9.15 -12.78 -8.88
N LEU A 101 8.52 -12.01 -7.99
CA LEU A 101 7.55 -10.98 -8.37
C LEU A 101 8.15 -9.92 -9.30
N ARG A 102 9.45 -9.63 -9.18
CA ARG A 102 10.15 -8.70 -10.06
C ARG A 102 10.55 -9.34 -11.38
N THR A 103 11.02 -10.58 -11.39
CA THR A 103 11.47 -11.28 -12.60
C THR A 103 10.31 -11.72 -13.49
N ASP A 104 9.17 -12.04 -12.89
CA ASP A 104 7.98 -12.49 -13.61
C ASP A 104 7.12 -11.31 -14.11
N ALA A 105 7.46 -10.07 -13.74
CA ALA A 105 6.71 -8.88 -14.12
C ALA A 105 7.04 -8.46 -15.57
N GLU A 106 6.01 -8.30 -16.39
CA GLU A 106 6.15 -7.73 -17.74
C GLU A 106 6.64 -6.27 -17.70
N TYR A 107 6.16 -5.50 -16.73
CA TYR A 107 6.59 -4.13 -16.47
C TYR A 107 6.98 -3.99 -15.00
N TYR A 108 8.17 -3.46 -14.75
CA TYR A 108 8.68 -3.18 -13.42
C TYR A 108 9.01 -1.69 -13.28
N ILE A 109 8.42 -1.06 -12.27
CA ILE A 109 8.67 0.34 -11.92
C ILE A 109 9.04 0.38 -10.43
N ALA A 110 10.13 1.09 -10.10
CA ALA A 110 10.64 1.26 -8.75
C ALA A 110 10.84 2.74 -8.44
N TYR A 111 10.50 3.15 -7.21
CA TYR A 111 10.61 4.51 -6.69
C TYR A 111 11.14 4.48 -5.26
#